data_AF-A0A0M3AAA1-F1
#
_entry.id   AF-A0A0M3AAA1-F1
#
_cell.length_a   1.000
_cell.length_b   1.000
_cell.length_c   1.000
_cell.angle_alpha   90.00
_cell.angle_beta   90.00
_cell.angle_gamma   90.00
#
_symmetry.space_group_name_H-M   'P 1'
#
loop_
_entity.id
_entity.type
_entity.pdbx_description
1 polymer ?
#
loop_
_entity_poly.entity_id
_entity_poly.type
_entity_poly.pdbx_seq_one_letter_code
_entity_poly.pdbx_strand_id
1 'polypeptide(L)'
;MKYLLLGIFSILISANVFARDTNSMRTTTEAIFIGDTEEMLISKMGKAKPRYFVYEDGNFVCATTEYKYDIDMQEYKVYLCRGKIFKIDVKNK
;
A
#
# COMPACT_ATOMS: atom_id res chain seq x y z
N MET A 1 1.41 -47.44 11.74
CA MET A 1 0.33 -46.48 12.06
C MET A 1 0.83 -45.18 12.73
N LYS A 2 2.10 -44.79 12.56
CA LYS A 2 2.69 -43.59 13.21
C LYS A 2 2.84 -42.39 12.24
N TYR A 3 2.98 -42.67 10.95
CA TYR A 3 3.20 -41.65 9.90
C TYR A 3 1.92 -40.99 9.38
N LEU A 4 0.74 -41.57 9.66
CA LEU A 4 -0.54 -41.04 9.18
C LEU A 4 -0.96 -39.77 9.96
N LEU A 5 -0.54 -39.66 11.22
CA LEU A 5 -0.77 -38.47 12.06
C LEU A 5 0.13 -37.29 11.66
N LEU A 6 1.33 -37.55 11.14
CA LEU A 6 2.25 -36.50 10.65
C LEU A 6 1.74 -35.80 9.38
N GLY A 7 1.03 -36.53 8.52
CA GLY A 7 0.42 -35.97 7.31
C GLY A 7 -0.76 -35.02 7.60
N ILE A 8 -1.53 -35.30 8.67
CA ILE A 8 -2.67 -34.46 9.05
C ILE A 8 -2.17 -33.15 9.70
N PHE A 9 -1.07 -33.20 10.45
CA PHE A 9 -0.50 -32.02 11.10
C PHE A 9 0.12 -31.02 10.11
N SER A 10 0.62 -31.50 8.97
CA SER A 10 1.27 -30.65 7.96
C SER A 10 0.28 -29.83 7.13
N ILE A 11 -1.00 -30.22 7.08
CA ILE A 11 -2.06 -29.47 6.37
C ILE A 11 -2.49 -28.23 7.18
N LEU A 12 -2.36 -28.28 8.51
CA LEU A 12 -2.79 -27.21 9.42
C LEU A 12 -1.84 -25.99 9.47
N ILE A 13 -0.66 -26.07 8.83
CA ILE A 13 0.34 -24.99 8.84
C ILE A 13 0.29 -24.13 7.56
N SER A 14 -0.70 -24.34 6.70
CA SER A 14 -0.93 -23.48 5.53
C SER A 14 -1.58 -22.15 5.97
N ALA A 15 -0.80 -21.26 6.58
CA ALA A 15 -1.24 -19.90 6.85
C ALA A 15 -1.40 -19.15 5.53
N ASN A 16 -2.64 -18.87 5.15
CA ASN A 16 -2.95 -17.95 4.04
C ASN A 16 -2.63 -16.53 4.51
N VAL A 17 -1.51 -15.98 4.03
CA VAL A 17 -1.22 -14.55 4.20
C VAL A 17 -2.07 -13.80 3.19
N PHE A 18 -3.23 -13.30 3.63
CA PHE A 18 -4.02 -12.39 2.82
C PHE A 18 -3.26 -11.06 2.68
N ALA A 19 -2.89 -10.71 1.45
CA ALA A 19 -2.42 -9.36 1.15
C ALA A 19 -3.61 -8.41 1.36
N ARG A 20 -3.55 -7.61 2.43
CA ARG A 20 -4.58 -6.61 2.73
C ARG A 20 -4.15 -5.28 2.14
N ASP A 21 -5.03 -4.66 1.38
CA ASP A 21 -4.78 -3.32 0.83
C ASP A 21 -4.54 -2.32 1.97
N THR A 22 -3.54 -1.47 1.76
CA THR A 22 -3.17 -0.44 2.73
C THR A 22 -4.06 0.78 2.50
N ASN A 23 -4.90 1.09 3.48
CA ASN A 23 -5.85 2.21 3.38
C ASN A 23 -5.30 3.53 3.93
N SER A 24 -4.12 3.50 4.56
CA SER A 24 -3.52 4.70 5.15
C SER A 24 -2.01 4.59 5.27
N MET A 25 -1.33 5.72 5.18
CA MET A 25 0.08 5.91 5.54
C MET A 25 0.15 6.81 6.77
N ARG A 26 1.02 6.50 7.73
CA ARG A 26 1.14 7.25 8.98
C ARG A 26 2.58 7.57 9.31
N THR A 27 2.81 8.76 9.85
CA THR A 27 4.00 9.11 10.62
C THR A 27 3.65 9.08 12.11
N THR A 28 4.58 9.49 12.98
CA THR A 28 4.34 9.59 14.43
C THR A 28 3.23 10.57 14.80
N THR A 29 3.00 11.61 13.98
CA THR A 29 2.06 12.69 14.28
C THR A 29 0.94 12.83 13.26
N GLU A 30 1.14 12.36 12.03
CA GLU A 30 0.21 12.59 10.92
C GLU A 30 -0.25 11.28 10.28
N ALA A 31 -1.42 11.35 9.65
CA ALA A 31 -1.97 10.27 8.85
C ALA A 31 -2.54 10.80 7.54
N ILE A 32 -2.40 9.99 6.50
CA ILE A 32 -2.96 10.17 5.18
C ILE A 32 -3.78 8.94 4.81
N PHE A 33 -4.93 9.15 4.20
CA PHE A 33 -5.89 8.13 3.84
C PHE A 33 -6.22 8.15 2.34
N ILE A 34 -6.79 7.05 1.85
CA ILE A 34 -7.48 7.05 0.55
C ILE A 34 -8.54 8.16 0.54
N GLY A 35 -8.56 8.95 -0.53
CA GLY A 35 -9.47 10.08 -0.74
C GLY A 35 -8.89 11.45 -0.38
N ASP A 36 -7.81 11.50 0.41
CA ASP A 36 -7.12 12.76 0.75
C ASP A 36 -6.55 13.43 -0.49
N THR A 37 -6.42 14.76 -0.44
CA THR A 37 -5.91 15.55 -1.56
C THR A 37 -4.39 15.53 -1.65
N GLU A 38 -3.86 15.87 -2.82
CA GLU A 38 -2.43 16.09 -3.02
C GLU A 38 -1.85 17.15 -2.09
N GLU A 39 -2.60 18.23 -1.84
CA GLU A 39 -2.20 19.29 -0.92
C GLU A 39 -2.09 18.79 0.53
N MET A 40 -3.05 17.97 0.98
CA MET A 40 -2.98 17.34 2.30
C MET A 40 -1.79 16.40 2.42
N LEU A 41 -1.52 15.61 1.38
CA LEU A 41 -0.33 14.74 1.32
C LEU A 41 0.95 15.56 1.45
N ILE A 42 1.12 16.59 0.63
CA ILE A 42 2.34 17.41 0.61
C ILE A 42 2.52 18.19 1.92
N SER A 43 1.44 18.73 2.49
CA SER A 43 1.51 19.49 3.75
C SER A 43 1.89 18.62 4.94
N LYS A 44 1.42 17.36 5.00
CA LYS A 44 1.70 16.44 6.11
C LYS A 44 3.00 15.64 5.95
N MET A 45 3.35 15.28 4.72
CA MET A 45 4.44 14.33 4.43
C MET A 45 5.62 14.98 3.72
N GLY A 46 5.48 16.25 3.30
CA GLY A 46 6.46 16.94 2.48
C GLY A 46 6.35 16.58 1.00
N LYS A 47 6.94 17.43 0.17
CA LYS A 47 6.93 17.28 -1.28
C LYS A 47 8.00 16.28 -1.73
N ALA A 48 7.60 15.04 -2.00
CA ALA A 48 8.46 14.07 -2.66
C ALA A 48 8.51 14.33 -4.19
N LYS A 49 9.49 13.72 -4.87
CA LYS A 49 9.58 13.80 -6.34
C LYS A 49 8.44 12.97 -6.97
N PRO A 50 7.56 13.58 -7.77
CA PRO A 50 6.47 12.85 -8.41
C PRO A 50 6.97 11.99 -9.57
N ARG A 51 6.28 10.87 -9.80
CA ARG A 51 6.38 10.07 -11.03
C ARG A 51 5.00 10.01 -11.69
N TYR A 52 4.96 10.25 -13.00
CA TYR A 52 3.71 10.23 -13.77
C TYR A 52 3.63 8.99 -14.65
N PHE A 53 2.47 8.33 -14.69
CA PHE A 53 2.20 7.21 -15.58
C PHE A 53 0.68 6.97 -15.70
N VAL A 54 0.24 6.13 -16.63
CA VAL A 54 -1.16 5.68 -16.69
C VAL A 54 -1.30 4.41 -15.86
N TYR A 55 -2.09 4.47 -14.78
CA TYR A 55 -2.49 3.29 -14.02
C TYR A 55 -3.68 2.64 -14.70
N GLU A 56 -3.62 1.33 -14.87
CA GLU A 56 -4.68 0.51 -15.45
C GLU A 56 -4.85 -0.76 -14.62
N ASP A 57 -6.08 -1.01 -14.19
CA ASP A 57 -6.47 -2.20 -13.41
C ASP A 57 -7.87 -2.63 -13.83
N GLY A 58 -7.94 -3.41 -14.90
CA GLY A 58 -9.18 -3.92 -15.49
C GLY A 58 -10.15 -2.79 -15.88
N ASN A 59 -11.05 -2.44 -14.98
CA ASN A 59 -12.10 -1.44 -15.18
C ASN A 59 -11.71 -0.02 -14.76
N PHE A 60 -10.51 0.19 -14.21
CA PHE A 60 -10.05 1.49 -13.75
C PHE A 60 -8.81 1.94 -14.53
N VAL A 61 -8.92 3.09 -15.20
CA VAL A 61 -7.81 3.73 -15.93
C VAL A 61 -7.66 5.17 -15.45
N CYS A 62 -6.45 5.58 -15.07
CA CYS A 62 -6.18 6.95 -14.66
C CYS A 62 -4.77 7.44 -15.04
N ALA A 63 -4.67 8.73 -15.41
CA ALA A 63 -3.40 9.44 -15.40
C ALA A 63 -2.98 9.69 -13.94
N THR A 64 -1.98 8.95 -13.49
CA THR A 64 -1.58 8.82 -12.11
C THR A 64 -0.32 9.61 -11.79
N THR A 65 -0.34 10.29 -10.65
CA THR A 65 0.85 10.81 -9.98
C THR A 65 1.20 9.89 -8.82
N GLU A 66 2.41 9.35 -8.81
CA GLU A 66 2.97 8.57 -7.71
C GLU A 66 3.95 9.43 -6.90
N TYR A 67 3.80 9.39 -5.58
CA TYR A 67 4.80 9.84 -4.62
C TYR A 67 5.35 8.66 -3.83
N LYS A 68 6.64 8.73 -3.51
CA LYS A 68 7.31 7.71 -2.68
C LYS A 68 7.78 8.32 -1.38
N TYR A 69 7.52 7.61 -0.28
CA TYR A 69 7.93 8.00 1.06
C TYR A 69 8.57 6.79 1.76
N ASP A 70 9.68 7.05 2.44
CA ASP A 70 10.34 6.07 3.30
C ASP A 70 10.10 6.47 4.75
N ILE A 71 9.32 5.67 5.49
CA ILE A 71 8.93 5.94 6.87
C ILE A 71 9.12 4.64 7.66
N ASP A 72 9.86 4.69 8.77
CA ASP A 72 10.02 3.57 9.72
C ASP A 72 10.32 2.20 9.07
N MET A 73 11.30 2.17 8.15
CA MET A 73 11.71 0.98 7.37
C MET A 73 10.65 0.44 6.38
N GLN A 74 9.63 1.24 6.07
CA GLN A 74 8.62 0.93 5.07
C GLN A 74 8.71 1.91 3.90
N GLU A 75 8.69 1.39 2.69
CA GLU A 75 8.50 2.19 1.47
C GLU A 75 7.00 2.26 1.16
N TYR A 76 6.45 3.47 1.17
CA TYR A 76 5.10 3.77 0.75
C TYR A 76 5.10 4.35 -0.66
N LYS A 77 4.18 3.87 -1.50
CA LYS A 77 3.83 4.47 -2.78
C LYS A 77 2.40 4.98 -2.72
N VAL A 78 2.23 6.27 -2.88
CA VAL A 78 0.93 6.94 -2.82
C VAL A 78 0.55 7.35 -4.24
N TYR A 79 -0.58 6.86 -4.72
CA TYR A 79 -1.05 7.09 -6.08
C TYR A 79 -2.26 8.01 -6.08
N LEU A 80 -2.18 9.05 -6.90
CA LEU A 80 -3.22 10.06 -7.03
C LEU A 80 -3.86 10.00 -8.40
N CYS A 81 -5.17 10.19 -8.42
CA CYS A 81 -5.99 10.31 -9.62
C CYS A 81 -6.88 11.54 -9.43
N ARG A 82 -6.86 12.47 -10.39
CA ARG A 82 -7.63 13.73 -10.31
C ARG A 82 -7.42 14.48 -8.98
N GLY A 83 -6.17 14.53 -8.52
CA GLY A 83 -5.77 15.26 -7.29
C GLY A 83 -6.13 14.58 -5.96
N LYS A 84 -6.69 13.36 -5.99
CA LYS A 84 -7.03 12.59 -4.79
C LYS A 84 -6.32 11.25 -4.76
N ILE A 85 -5.96 10.81 -3.56
CA ILE A 85 -5.33 9.50 -3.34
C ILE A 85 -6.37 8.42 -3.60
N PHE A 86 -6.05 7.47 -4.48
CA PHE A 86 -6.92 6.32 -4.76
C PHE A 86 -6.27 4.99 -4.37
N LYS A 87 -4.95 4.96 -4.16
CA LYS A 87 -4.22 3.77 -3.75
C LYS A 87 -3.00 4.13 -2.90
N ILE A 88 -2.71 3.29 -1.92
CA ILE A 88 -1.48 3.33 -1.12
C ILE A 88 -0.92 1.91 -1.09
N ASP A 89 0.29 1.73 -1.61
CA ASP A 89 1.03 0.48 -1.45
C ASP A 89 2.10 0.65 -0.39
N VAL A 90 2.33 -0.40 0.40
CA VAL A 90 3.41 -0.46 1.38
C VAL A 90 4.29 -1.67 1.12
N LYS A 91 5.60 -1.50 1.25
CA LYS A 91 6.58 -2.57 1.21
C LYS A 91 7.54 -2.44 2.40
N ASN A 92 7.64 -3.49 3.20
CA ASN A 92 8.68 -3.57 4.23
C ASN A 92 10.05 -3.74 3.56
N LYS A 93 11.05 -2.98 4.05
CA LYS A 93 12.45 -3.13 3.62
C LYS A 93 13.18 -4.20 4.42
#